data_AF-A0A2V6SEJ9-F1
#
_entry.id   AF-A0A2V6SEJ9-F1
#
_cell.length_a   1.000
_cell.length_b   1.000
_cell.length_c   1.000
_cell.angle_alpha   90.00
_cell.angle_beta   90.00
_cell.angle_gamma   90.00
#
_symmetry.space_group_name_H-M   'P 1'
#
loop_
_entity.id
_entity.type
_entity.pdbx_description
1 polymer ?
#
loop_
_entity_poly.entity_id
_entity_poly.type
_entity_poly.pdbx_seq_one_letter_code
_entity_poly.pdbx_strand_id
1 'polypeptide(L)'
;MSSVTRRKKEGMPVFDLDRFKADCSAAASGRAGQQAIREIVARAVEDPRSVRKALGEPSRAEVQTLHRSSDLTILNVIWGPRMTVMP
;
A
#
# COMPACT_ATOMS: atom_id res chain seq x y z
N MET A 1 31.70 9.89 -29.29
CA MET A 1 31.73 9.44 -27.88
C MET A 1 30.72 10.25 -27.11
N SER A 2 29.44 9.85 -27.16
CA SER A 2 28.36 10.62 -26.56
C SER A 2 27.92 9.91 -25.29
N SER A 3 28.33 10.50 -24.17
CA SER A 3 27.92 10.13 -22.82
C SER A 3 26.40 10.30 -22.71
N VAL A 4 25.66 9.19 -22.63
CA VAL A 4 24.23 9.22 -22.34
C VAL A 4 24.07 9.45 -20.85
N THR A 5 23.80 10.70 -20.53
CA THR A 5 23.45 11.22 -19.21
C THR A 5 22.38 10.33 -18.58
N ARG A 6 22.73 9.72 -17.44
CA ARG A 6 21.83 8.94 -16.57
C ARG A 6 20.68 9.87 -16.18
N ARG A 7 19.52 9.72 -16.81
CA ARG A 7 18.31 10.46 -16.44
C ARG A 7 17.98 10.09 -14.99
N LYS A 8 18.19 11.05 -14.08
CA LYS A 8 17.80 10.94 -12.68
C LYS A 8 16.29 10.66 -12.69
N LYS A 9 15.87 9.53 -12.12
CA LYS A 9 14.47 9.13 -11.99
C LYS A 9 13.83 10.08 -10.97
N GLU A 10 13.43 11.27 -11.42
CA GLU A 10 12.65 12.22 -10.62
C GLU A 10 11.33 11.55 -10.24
N GLY A 11 11.17 11.31 -8.94
CA GLY A 11 9.90 11.04 -8.27
C GLY A 11 9.06 9.91 -8.86
N MET A 12 9.53 8.66 -8.82
CA MET A 12 8.54 7.58 -8.74
C MET A 12 7.79 7.76 -7.42
N PRO A 13 6.45 7.76 -7.42
CA PRO A 13 5.68 7.94 -6.20
C PRO A 13 6.08 6.84 -5.24
N VAL A 14 6.88 7.20 -4.24
CA VAL A 14 7.22 6.28 -3.17
C VAL A 14 5.95 6.08 -2.36
N PHE A 15 5.55 4.83 -2.17
CA PHE A 15 4.49 4.52 -1.22
C PHE A 15 4.91 5.01 0.17
N ASP A 16 4.11 5.91 0.72
CA ASP A 16 4.23 6.44 2.07
C ASP A 16 3.07 5.88 2.89
N LEU A 17 3.41 5.11 3.92
CA LEU A 17 2.44 4.39 4.74
C LEU A 17 1.53 5.35 5.54
N ASP A 18 2.06 6.46 6.06
CA ASP A 18 1.27 7.36 6.89
C ASP A 18 0.35 8.22 6.04
N ARG A 19 0.83 8.68 4.88
CA ARG A 19 -0.03 9.31 3.87
C ARG A 19 -1.11 8.36 3.38
N PHE A 20 -0.78 7.09 3.11
CA PHE A 20 -1.74 6.09 2.68
C PHE A 20 -2.86 5.88 3.72
N LYS A 21 -2.52 5.78 5.01
CA LYS A 21 -3.51 5.70 6.10
C LYS A 21 -4.40 6.95 6.11
N ALA A 22 -3.80 8.14 6.05
CA ALA A 22 -4.54 9.41 6.08
C ALA A 22 -5.51 9.55 4.89
N ASP A 23 -5.06 9.22 3.68
CA ASP A 23 -5.88 9.25 2.47
C ASP A 23 -7.06 8.27 2.58
N CYS A 24 -6.82 7.05 3.08
CA CYS A 24 -7.88 6.07 3.29
C CYS A 24 -8.87 6.51 4.38
N SER A 25 -8.40 7.05 5.50
CA SER A 25 -9.27 7.56 6.58
C SER A 25 -10.14 8.72 6.09
N ALA A 26 -9.57 9.66 5.34
CA ALA A 26 -10.32 10.76 4.74
C ALA A 26 -11.37 10.27 3.74
N ALA A 27 -11.03 9.25 2.93
CA ALA A 27 -11.96 8.64 1.99
C ALA A 27 -13.11 7.89 2.69
N ALA A 28 -12.83 7.20 3.81
CA ALA A 28 -13.82 6.40 4.54
C ALA A 28 -15.03 7.24 5.01
N SER A 29 -14.82 8.52 5.37
CA SER A 29 -15.89 9.42 5.81
C SER A 29 -16.73 10.03 4.66
N GLY A 30 -16.38 9.77 3.39
CA GLY A 30 -17.03 10.36 2.22
C GLY A 30 -18.23 9.57 1.68
N ARG A 31 -19.12 10.24 0.94
CA ARG A 31 -20.35 9.65 0.34
C ARG A 31 -20.08 8.45 -0.59
N ALA A 32 -18.88 8.37 -1.19
CA ALA A 32 -18.44 7.28 -2.07
C ALA A 32 -17.17 6.59 -1.54
N GLY A 33 -17.03 6.45 -0.22
CA GLY A 33 -15.78 6.06 0.44
C GLY A 33 -15.18 4.74 -0.06
N GLN A 34 -16.00 3.71 -0.32
CA GLN A 34 -15.52 2.42 -0.84
C GLN A 34 -14.84 2.57 -2.22
N GLN A 35 -15.43 3.35 -3.13
CA GLN A 35 -14.86 3.59 -4.46
C GLN A 35 -13.55 4.38 -4.35
N ALA A 36 -13.53 5.42 -3.52
CA ALA A 36 -12.33 6.23 -3.28
C ALA A 36 -11.19 5.40 -2.66
N ILE A 37 -11.48 4.56 -1.66
CA ILE A 37 -10.50 3.64 -1.06
C ILE A 37 -9.95 2.67 -2.12
N ARG A 38 -10.81 2.11 -2.98
CA ARG A 38 -10.37 1.22 -4.06
C ARG A 38 -9.36 1.90 -5.00
N GLU A 39 -9.58 3.16 -5.36
CA GLU A 39 -8.66 3.93 -6.20
C GLU A 39 -7.34 4.29 -5.50
N ILE A 40 -7.39 4.55 -4.19
CA ILE A 40 -6.19 4.78 -3.37
C ILE A 40 -5.35 3.49 -3.30
N VAL A 41 -5.99 2.36 -2.99
CA VAL A 41 -5.32 1.05 -2.92
C VAL A 41 -4.76 0.64 -4.29
N ALA A 42 -5.53 0.82 -5.37
CA ALA A 42 -5.08 0.49 -6.72
C ALA A 42 -3.78 1.22 -7.10
N ARG A 43 -3.69 2.52 -6.80
CA ARG A 43 -2.47 3.32 -7.03
C ARG A 43 -1.32 2.88 -6.13
N ALA A 44 -1.60 2.53 -4.87
CA ALA A 44 -0.58 2.07 -3.94
C ALA A 44 0.07 0.75 -4.39
N VAL A 45 -0.72 -0.20 -4.88
CA VAL A 45 -0.23 -1.54 -5.29
C VAL A 45 0.31 -1.59 -6.72
N GLU A 46 0.21 -0.50 -7.48
CA GLU A 46 0.74 -0.39 -8.85
C GLU A 46 2.27 -0.51 -8.89
N ASP A 47 2.97 -0.09 -7.82
CA ASP A 47 4.38 -0.37 -7.59
C ASP A 47 4.59 -1.24 -6.34
N PRO A 48 4.53 -2.59 -6.48
CA PRO A 48 4.73 -3.52 -5.37
C PRO A 48 6.09 -3.37 -4.67
N ARG A 49 7.12 -2.86 -5.36
CA ARG A 49 8.46 -2.68 -4.76
C ARG A 49 8.45 -1.54 -3.75
N SER A 50 7.72 -0.48 -4.04
CA SER A 50 7.57 0.65 -3.11
C SER A 50 6.86 0.24 -1.82
N VAL A 51 5.82 -0.60 -1.94
CA VAL A 51 5.07 -1.15 -0.79
C VAL A 51 5.98 -2.03 0.08
N ARG A 52 6.72 -2.97 -0.53
CA ARG A 52 7.69 -3.81 0.19
C ARG A 52 8.78 -2.99 0.88
N LYS A 53 9.27 -1.93 0.23
CA LYS A 53 10.28 -1.05 0.82
C LYS A 53 9.75 -0.34 2.08
N ALA A 54 8.48 0.05 2.10
CA ALA A 54 7.87 0.73 3.23
C ALA A 54 7.43 -0.23 4.36
N LEU A 55 6.92 -1.41 4.01
CA LEU A 55 6.40 -2.39 4.98
C LEU A 55 7.44 -3.42 5.43
N GLY A 56 8.57 -3.51 4.74
CA GLY A 56 9.57 -4.57 4.92
C GLY A 56 9.30 -5.79 4.01
N GLU A 57 10.33 -6.60 3.79
CA GLU A 57 10.18 -7.87 3.07
C GLU A 57 9.47 -8.91 3.95
N PRO A 58 8.55 -9.71 3.37
CA PRO A 58 7.84 -10.74 4.11
C PRO A 58 8.81 -11.85 4.54
N SER A 59 8.96 -12.06 5.85
CA SER A 59 9.83 -13.10 6.42
C SER A 59 9.07 -14.31 6.96
N ARG A 60 7.80 -14.13 7.35
CA ARG A 60 6.90 -15.17 7.86
C ARG A 60 5.44 -14.80 7.60
N ALA A 61 4.55 -15.78 7.68
CA ALA A 61 3.12 -15.54 7.65
C ALA A 61 2.68 -14.72 8.88
N GLU A 62 1.95 -13.63 8.63
CA GLU A 62 1.58 -12.67 9.67
C GLU A 62 0.39 -11.81 9.24
N VAL A 63 -0.45 -11.41 10.19
CA VAL A 63 -1.46 -10.36 10.00
C VAL A 63 -1.03 -9.17 10.83
N GLN A 64 -0.67 -8.08 10.17
CA GLN A 64 -0.21 -6.86 10.80
C GLN A 64 -1.30 -5.79 10.71
N THR A 65 -1.66 -5.21 11.86
CA THR A 65 -2.58 -4.06 11.87
C THR A 65 -1.78 -2.79 11.58
N LEU A 66 -2.02 -2.18 10.41
CA LEU A 66 -1.39 -0.92 10.02
C LEU A 66 -2.15 0.28 10.57
N HIS A 67 -3.47 0.19 10.62
CA HIS A 67 -4.36 1.21 11.14
C HIS A 67 -5.65 0.59 11.66
N ARG A 68 -6.19 1.17 12.74
CA ARG A 68 -7.48 0.78 13.31
C ARG A 68 -8.18 2.00 13.87
N SER A 69 -9.38 2.26 13.37
CA SER A 69 -10.35 3.22 13.89
C SER A 69 -11.74 2.56 14.00
N SER A 70 -12.76 3.32 14.40
CA SER A 70 -14.14 2.84 14.46
C SER A 70 -14.76 2.56 13.09
N ASP A 71 -14.24 3.21 12.04
CA ASP A 71 -14.79 3.23 10.68
C ASP A 71 -13.86 2.61 9.63
N LEU A 72 -12.58 2.39 9.95
CA LEU A 72 -11.59 1.84 9.01
C LEU A 72 -10.56 0.95 9.72
N THR A 73 -10.27 -0.20 9.14
CA THR A 73 -9.13 -1.04 9.52
C THR A 73 -8.30 -1.35 8.28
N ILE A 74 -6.98 -1.15 8.39
CA ILE A 74 -6.01 -1.45 7.33
C ILE A 74 -5.08 -2.54 7.85
N LEU A 75 -4.99 -3.65 7.12
CA LEU A 75 -4.15 -4.79 7.45
C LEU A 75 -3.09 -5.01 6.35
N ASN A 76 -1.88 -5.35 6.77
CA ASN A 76 -0.90 -6.01 5.90
C ASN A 76 -0.95 -7.50 6.20
N VAL A 77 -1.42 -8.29 5.24
CA VAL A 77 -1.59 -9.74 5.40
C VAL A 77 -0.53 -10.46 4.57
N ILE A 78 0.37 -11.15 5.24
CA ILE A 78 1.44 -11.93 4.63
C ILE A 78 1.00 -13.39 4.63
N TRP A 79 0.72 -13.91 3.44
CA TRP A 79 0.32 -15.29 3.24
C TRP A 79 1.54 -16.22 3.23
N GLY A 80 1.52 -17.22 4.09
CA GLY A 80 2.47 -18.34 4.00
C GLY A 80 2.15 -19.24 2.79
N PRO A 81 3.12 -20.03 2.30
CA PRO A 81 2.86 -21.01 1.26
C PRO A 81 1.70 -21.94 1.63
N ARG A 82 0.74 -22.09 0.72
CA ARG A 82 -0.48 -22.91 0.89
C ARG A 82 -1.50 -22.41 1.94
N MET A 83 -1.36 -21.20 2.48
CA MET A 83 -2.44 -20.59 3.26
C MET A 83 -3.59 -20.15 2.35
N THR A 84 -4.82 -20.31 2.83
CA THR A 84 -6.04 -19.88 2.17
C THR A 84 -6.98 -19.19 3.17
N VAL A 85 -7.83 -18.29 2.67
CA VAL A 85 -8.99 -17.77 3.42
C VAL A 85 -10.20 -18.55 2.96
N MET A 86 -10.97 -19.08 3.90
CA MET A 86 -12.24 -19.71 3.59
C MET A 86 -13.23 -18.63 3.11
N PRO A 87 -13.90 -18.82 1.96
CA PRO A 87 -14.89 -17.88 1.44
C PRO A 87 -16.14 -17.78 2.33
#